data_AF-A0A2D9HE08-F1
#
_entry.id   AF-A0A2D9HE08-F1
#
_cell.length_a   1.000
_cell.length_b   1.000
_cell.length_c   1.000
_cell.angle_alpha   90.00
_cell.angle_beta   90.00
_cell.angle_gamma   90.00
#
_symmetry.space_group_name_H-M   'P 1'
#
loop_
_entity.id
_entity.type
_entity.pdbx_description
1 polymer ?
#
loop_
_entity_poly.entity_id
_entity_poly.type
_entity_poly.pdbx_seq_one_letter_code
_entity_poly.pdbx_strand_id
1 'polypeptide(L)'
;MLKSGVYLIWDLDTAADIDPVDFLKSCAPHRPVAIQLRAKGYTTCPQKIMNRLIAACLPAQIPLIVNDRIEWLQEGCAGLHLGQDDGPSPAIEGILGRSTHTIHQVRVAVHDPKVDHLGFGPIALTTSKSNALQPRGLDQLADAVDAAGE
;
A
#
# COMPACT_ATOMS: atom_id res chain seq x y z
N MET A 1 -6.46 0.06 12.15
CA MET A 1 -5.72 -1.23 12.02
C MET A 1 -6.36 -2.18 11.02
N LEU A 2 -5.57 -2.61 10.03
CA LEU A 2 -5.92 -3.64 9.06
C LEU A 2 -5.89 -5.03 9.72
N LYS A 3 -6.74 -5.95 9.24
CA LYS A 3 -6.68 -7.36 9.64
C LYS A 3 -5.55 -8.08 8.91
N SER A 4 -5.04 -9.18 9.48
CA SER A 4 -4.13 -10.09 8.78
C SER A 4 -4.81 -10.71 7.56
N GLY A 5 -4.10 -10.78 6.43
CA GLY A 5 -4.61 -11.38 5.20
C GLY A 5 -3.88 -10.87 3.96
N VAL A 6 -4.49 -11.01 2.79
CA VAL A 6 -3.88 -10.64 1.52
C VAL A 6 -4.06 -9.15 1.25
N TYR A 7 -2.97 -8.40 1.26
CA TYR A 7 -2.91 -7.00 0.83
C TYR A 7 -2.44 -6.95 -0.63
N LEU A 8 -3.29 -6.47 -1.54
CA LEU A 8 -2.96 -6.41 -2.96
C LEU A 8 -2.45 -5.01 -3.33
N ILE A 9 -1.37 -4.94 -4.11
CA ILE A 9 -0.90 -3.70 -4.74
C ILE A 9 -1.18 -3.84 -6.22
N TRP A 10 -2.04 -2.99 -6.76
CA TRP A 10 -2.28 -2.91 -8.18
C TRP A 10 -1.52 -1.73 -8.77
N ASP A 11 -0.58 -2.05 -9.64
CA ASP A 11 0.39 -1.12 -10.20
C ASP A 11 0.06 -0.79 -11.66
N LEU A 12 -0.38 0.44 -11.91
CA LEU A 12 -0.73 0.89 -13.27
C LEU A 12 0.48 0.93 -14.20
N ASP A 13 1.70 1.00 -13.67
CA ASP A 13 2.90 0.99 -14.51
C ASP A 13 3.19 -0.41 -15.10
N THR A 14 2.67 -1.48 -14.48
CA THR A 14 2.93 -2.87 -14.89
C THR A 14 1.68 -3.65 -15.30
N ALA A 15 0.49 -3.15 -14.95
CA ALA A 15 -0.80 -3.81 -15.21
C ALA A 15 -1.84 -2.86 -15.82
N ALA A 16 -1.41 -1.88 -16.62
CA ALA A 16 -2.27 -0.89 -17.27
C ALA A 16 -3.36 -1.50 -18.18
N ASP A 17 -3.06 -2.64 -18.81
CA ASP A 17 -3.96 -3.29 -19.78
C ASP A 17 -5.10 -4.07 -19.10
N ILE A 18 -5.07 -4.23 -17.78
CA ILE A 18 -6.12 -4.91 -17.02
C ILE A 18 -7.18 -3.89 -16.62
N ASP A 19 -8.44 -4.20 -16.89
CA ASP A 19 -9.53 -3.34 -16.45
C ASP A 19 -9.65 -3.36 -14.91
N PRO A 20 -9.75 -2.19 -14.23
CA PRO A 20 -9.86 -2.10 -12.77
C PRO A 20 -10.99 -2.94 -12.19
N VAL A 21 -12.12 -3.00 -12.89
CA VAL A 21 -13.31 -3.70 -12.42
C VAL A 21 -13.11 -5.21 -12.57
N ASP A 22 -12.46 -5.65 -13.64
CA ASP A 22 -12.17 -7.08 -13.85
C ASP A 22 -11.11 -7.58 -12.87
N PHE A 23 -10.08 -6.77 -12.60
CA PHE A 23 -9.12 -7.02 -11.52
C PHE A 23 -9.84 -7.19 -10.18
N LEU A 24 -10.72 -6.24 -9.81
CA LEU A 24 -11.47 -6.32 -8.57
C LEU A 24 -12.41 -7.52 -8.50
N LYS A 25 -13.15 -7.83 -9.57
CA LYS A 25 -14.01 -9.02 -9.64
C LYS A 25 -13.20 -10.31 -9.43
N SER A 26 -11.98 -10.38 -9.94
CA SER A 26 -11.11 -11.54 -9.77
C SER A 26 -10.66 -11.72 -8.32
N CYS A 27 -10.47 -10.62 -7.58
CA CYS A 27 -9.93 -10.63 -6.23
C CYS A 27 -11.01 -10.63 -5.13
N ALA A 28 -12.18 -10.03 -5.36
CA ALA A 28 -13.23 -9.87 -4.36
C ALA A 28 -13.69 -11.19 -3.70
N PRO A 29 -13.82 -12.34 -4.41
CA PRO A 29 -14.16 -13.62 -3.79
C PRO A 29 -13.15 -14.06 -2.71
N HIS A 30 -11.89 -13.62 -2.82
CA HIS A 30 -10.82 -13.94 -1.88
C HIS A 30 -10.73 -12.97 -0.70
N ARG A 31 -11.57 -11.92 -0.67
CA ARG A 31 -11.68 -10.95 0.43
C ARG A 31 -10.33 -10.40 0.88
N PRO A 32 -9.57 -9.73 -0.02
CA PRO A 32 -8.33 -9.08 0.37
C PRO A 32 -8.58 -8.05 1.47
N VAL A 33 -7.61 -7.90 2.36
CA VAL A 33 -7.73 -6.98 3.52
C VAL A 33 -7.60 -5.52 3.10
N ALA A 34 -6.95 -5.27 1.96
CA ALA A 34 -6.86 -3.98 1.31
C ALA A 34 -6.41 -4.16 -0.14
N ILE A 35 -6.71 -3.15 -0.95
CA ILE A 35 -6.18 -2.98 -2.30
C ILE A 35 -5.53 -1.60 -2.35
N GLN A 36 -4.30 -1.52 -2.81
CA GLN A 36 -3.58 -0.27 -3.00
C GLN A 36 -3.45 0.05 -4.47
N LEU A 37 -3.88 1.25 -4.86
CA LEU A 37 -3.62 1.79 -6.19
C LEU A 37 -2.24 2.42 -6.21
N ARG A 38 -1.34 1.86 -7.01
CA ARG A 38 -0.01 2.40 -7.30
C ARG A 38 0.05 2.90 -8.73
N ALA A 39 0.49 4.14 -8.90
CA ALA A 39 0.65 4.78 -10.21
C ALA A 39 1.89 5.68 -10.17
N LYS A 40 3.08 5.07 -10.04
CA LYS A 40 4.33 5.79 -9.76
C LYS A 40 4.79 6.62 -10.96
N GLY A 41 4.52 6.15 -12.18
CA GLY A 41 4.79 6.88 -13.42
C GLY A 41 3.81 8.01 -13.74
N TYR A 42 2.76 8.20 -12.92
CA TYR A 42 1.73 9.21 -13.17
C TYR A 42 2.05 10.51 -12.42
N THR A 43 1.94 11.64 -13.13
CA THR A 43 2.09 12.98 -12.57
C THR A 43 0.76 13.59 -12.14
N THR A 44 -0.36 13.07 -12.64
CA THR A 44 -1.71 13.49 -12.31
C THR A 44 -2.55 12.30 -11.86
N CYS A 45 -3.54 12.54 -11.00
CA CYS A 45 -4.44 11.50 -10.54
C CYS A 45 -5.18 10.86 -11.73
N PRO A 46 -5.14 9.53 -11.91
CA PRO A 46 -5.92 8.83 -12.94
C PRO A 46 -7.40 8.75 -12.52
N GLN A 47 -8.09 9.90 -12.48
CA GLN A 47 -9.41 10.06 -11.85
C GLN A 47 -10.46 9.06 -12.34
N LYS A 48 -10.45 8.73 -13.64
CA LYS A 48 -11.38 7.74 -14.21
C LYS A 48 -11.16 6.34 -13.61
N ILE A 49 -9.91 5.93 -13.42
CA ILE A 49 -9.57 4.62 -12.82
C ILE A 49 -9.89 4.65 -11.33
N MET A 50 -9.50 5.72 -10.62
CA MET A 50 -9.79 5.91 -9.19
C MET A 50 -11.29 5.79 -8.90
N ASN A 51 -12.14 6.53 -9.62
CA ASN A 51 -13.60 6.49 -9.43
C ASN A 51 -14.18 5.09 -9.65
N ARG A 52 -13.66 4.35 -10.64
CA ARG A 52 -14.11 2.98 -10.93
C ARG A 52 -13.70 2.01 -9.83
N LEU A 53 -12.49 2.16 -9.29
CA LEU A 53 -12.05 1.37 -8.14
C LEU A 53 -12.89 1.67 -6.90
N ILE A 54 -13.12 2.94 -6.58
CA ILE A 54 -13.96 3.35 -5.44
C ILE A 54 -15.36 2.72 -5.57
N ALA A 55 -15.99 2.86 -6.74
CA ALA A 55 -17.33 2.32 -7.00
C ALA A 55 -17.43 0.79 -6.83
N ALA A 56 -16.34 0.07 -7.04
CA ALA A 56 -16.30 -1.38 -6.90
C ALA A 56 -15.81 -1.85 -5.51
N CYS A 57 -14.89 -1.13 -4.87
CA CYS A 57 -14.37 -1.44 -3.53
C CYS A 57 -15.38 -1.17 -2.41
N LEU A 58 -16.13 -0.05 -2.49
CA LEU A 58 -17.10 0.34 -1.46
C LEU A 58 -18.17 -0.74 -1.18
N PRO A 59 -18.94 -1.24 -2.17
CA PRO A 59 -19.94 -2.26 -1.92
C PRO A 59 -19.33 -3.61 -1.52
N ALA A 60 -18.09 -3.88 -1.93
CA ALA A 60 -17.34 -5.08 -1.52
C ALA A 60 -16.73 -4.96 -0.11
N GLN A 61 -16.80 -3.78 0.52
CA GLN A 61 -16.19 -3.48 1.82
C GLN A 61 -14.68 -3.75 1.84
N ILE A 62 -14.00 -3.53 0.71
CA ILE A 62 -12.55 -3.68 0.58
C ILE A 62 -11.91 -2.29 0.68
N PRO A 63 -11.00 -2.03 1.64
CA PRO A 63 -10.31 -0.76 1.74
C PRO A 63 -9.47 -0.46 0.50
N LEU A 64 -9.72 0.68 -0.14
CA LEU A 64 -8.87 1.21 -1.21
C LEU A 64 -7.83 2.17 -0.63
N ILE A 65 -6.55 1.87 -0.81
CA ILE A 65 -5.42 2.64 -0.30
C ILE A 65 -4.73 3.36 -1.47
N VAL A 66 -4.48 4.66 -1.31
CA VAL A 66 -3.72 5.44 -2.29
C VAL A 66 -2.22 5.32 -1.99
N ASN A 67 -1.39 5.13 -3.01
CA ASN A 67 0.07 5.09 -2.83
C ASN A 67 0.71 6.48 -3.03
N ASP A 68 1.62 6.86 -2.13
CA ASP A 68 2.54 8.02 -2.12
C ASP A 68 1.91 9.43 -2.13
N ARG A 69 0.83 9.63 -2.89
CA ARG A 69 0.31 10.95 -3.27
C ARG A 69 -0.90 11.31 -2.42
N ILE A 70 -0.67 12.02 -1.32
CA ILE A 70 -1.74 12.49 -0.43
C ILE A 70 -2.79 13.32 -1.18
N GLU A 71 -2.38 14.09 -2.18
CA GLU A 71 -3.24 14.93 -3.01
C GLU A 71 -4.23 14.13 -3.86
N TRP A 72 -4.05 12.81 -3.99
CA TRP A 72 -5.00 11.92 -4.69
C TRP A 72 -5.99 11.25 -3.72
N LEU A 73 -5.79 11.42 -2.41
CA LEU A 73 -6.72 10.94 -1.40
C LEU A 73 -8.03 11.74 -1.49
N GLN A 74 -9.14 11.03 -1.63
CA GLN A 74 -10.47 11.61 -1.82
C GLN A 74 -11.55 10.72 -1.21
N GLU A 75 -12.78 11.22 -1.18
CA GLU A 75 -13.93 10.47 -0.67
C GLU A 75 -14.04 9.09 -1.34
N GLY A 76 -14.23 8.05 -0.53
CA GLY A 76 -14.28 6.66 -0.98
C GLY A 76 -12.93 5.92 -0.95
N CYS A 77 -11.80 6.64 -0.84
CA CYS A 77 -10.53 6.03 -0.45
C CYS A 77 -10.49 5.80 1.07
N ALA A 78 -9.98 4.65 1.49
CA ALA A 78 -9.90 4.26 2.90
C ALA A 78 -8.59 4.70 3.57
N GLY A 79 -7.59 5.13 2.80
CA GLY A 79 -6.30 5.49 3.37
C GLY A 79 -5.19 5.74 2.37
N LEU A 80 -3.99 5.87 2.91
CA LEU A 80 -2.76 6.24 2.21
C LEU A 80 -1.64 5.26 2.61
N HIS A 81 -0.75 4.93 1.70
CA HIS A 81 0.50 4.24 2.00
C HIS A 81 1.65 5.10 1.47
N LEU A 82 2.63 5.40 2.33
CA LEU A 82 3.74 6.28 2.00
C LEU A 82 5.07 5.53 2.04
N GLY A 83 5.95 5.86 1.11
CA GLY A 83 7.37 5.53 1.15
C GLY A 83 8.15 6.37 2.16
N GLN A 84 9.46 6.15 2.21
CA GLN A 84 10.35 6.92 3.09
C GLN A 84 10.58 8.35 2.60
N ASP A 85 10.50 8.57 1.29
CA ASP A 85 10.77 9.85 0.64
C ASP A 85 9.49 10.68 0.39
N ASP A 86 8.31 10.16 0.71
CA ASP A 86 7.02 10.82 0.44
C ASP A 86 6.58 11.76 1.57
N GLY A 87 7.49 12.10 2.49
CA GLY A 87 7.26 13.06 3.56
C GLY A 87 6.70 12.46 4.86
N PRO A 88 6.47 13.32 5.87
CA PRO A 88 6.01 12.90 7.20
C PRO A 88 4.58 12.34 7.16
N SER A 89 4.21 11.60 8.20
CA SER A 89 2.85 11.07 8.33
C SER A 89 1.81 12.19 8.43
N PRO A 90 0.93 12.34 7.43
CA PRO A 90 -0.06 13.40 7.41
C PRO A 90 -1.16 13.13 8.44
N ALA A 91 -1.88 14.18 8.83
CA ALA A 91 -3.13 14.00 9.57
C ALA A 91 -4.24 13.67 8.56
N ILE A 92 -4.65 12.40 8.52
CA ILE A 92 -5.76 11.93 7.68
C ILE A 92 -6.76 11.16 8.55
N GLU A 93 -8.02 11.18 8.16
CA GLU A 93 -9.04 10.27 8.68
C GLU A 93 -9.02 9.00 7.82
N GLY A 94 -8.36 7.95 8.29
CA GLY A 94 -8.24 6.70 7.53
C GLY A 94 -7.01 5.88 7.93
N ILE A 95 -6.72 4.87 7.11
CA ILE A 95 -5.60 3.95 7.32
C ILE A 95 -4.31 4.58 6.76
N LEU A 96 -3.24 4.62 7.55
CA LEU A 96 -1.92 5.04 7.07
C LEU A 96 -0.92 3.88 7.12
N GLY A 97 -0.36 3.54 5.96
CA GLY A 97 0.75 2.60 5.82
C GLY A 97 2.09 3.29 5.63
N ARG A 98 3.15 2.67 6.12
CA ARG A 98 4.53 3.14 5.89
C ARG A 98 5.41 2.01 5.37
N SER A 99 6.05 2.21 4.23
CA SER A 99 7.10 1.29 3.76
C SER A 99 8.36 1.41 4.62
N THR A 100 8.98 0.29 4.97
CA THR A 100 10.22 0.22 5.74
C THR A 100 11.20 -0.77 5.10
N HIS A 101 12.50 -0.49 5.24
CA HIS A 101 13.57 -1.23 4.58
C HIS A 101 14.76 -1.54 5.51
N THR A 102 14.71 -1.04 6.75
CA THR A 102 15.73 -1.25 7.79
C THR A 102 15.05 -1.32 9.17
N ILE A 103 15.74 -1.94 10.13
CA ILE A 103 15.27 -2.03 11.53
C ILE A 103 15.09 -0.64 12.16
N HIS A 104 15.94 0.32 11.80
CA HIS A 104 15.78 1.69 12.28
C HIS A 104 14.46 2.30 11.80
N GLN A 105 14.11 2.13 10.52
CA GLN A 105 12.85 2.64 9.98
C GLN A 105 11.63 1.96 10.62
N VAL A 106 11.72 0.65 10.91
CA VAL A 106 10.67 -0.05 11.67
C VAL A 106 10.47 0.59 13.04
N ARG A 107 11.55 0.75 13.83
CA ARG A 107 11.48 1.37 15.16
C ARG A 107 10.91 2.79 15.13
N VAL A 108 11.31 3.59 14.15
CA VAL A 108 10.75 4.94 13.98
C VAL A 108 9.26 4.87 13.68
N ALA A 109 8.84 3.98 12.77
CA ALA A 109 7.46 3.91 12.31
C ALA A 109 6.49 3.34 13.37
N VAL A 110 6.92 2.37 14.20
CA VAL A 110 6.06 1.86 15.30
C VAL A 110 5.84 2.87 16.42
N HIS A 111 6.71 3.88 16.54
CA HIS A 111 6.53 4.98 17.48
C HIS A 111 5.69 6.13 16.90
N ASP A 112 5.31 6.09 15.62
CA ASP A 112 4.41 7.06 15.02
C ASP A 112 2.96 6.66 15.27
N PRO A 113 2.21 7.37 16.13
CA PRO A 113 0.84 6.99 16.49
C PRO A 113 -0.15 7.09 15.33
N LYS A 114 0.25 7.67 14.19
CA LYS A 114 -0.59 7.77 12.99
C LYS A 114 -0.46 6.57 12.07
N VAL A 115 0.58 5.74 12.22
CA VAL A 115 0.86 4.63 11.30
C VAL A 115 0.12 3.37 11.76
N ASP A 116 -0.75 2.84 10.90
CA ASP A 116 -1.55 1.64 11.18
C ASP A 116 -0.85 0.32 10.80
N HIS A 117 0.05 0.35 9.82
CA HIS A 117 0.75 -0.85 9.35
C HIS A 117 2.07 -0.51 8.63
N LEU A 118 2.98 -1.47 8.65
CA LEU A 118 4.29 -1.37 8.00
C LEU A 118 4.38 -2.29 6.78
N GLY A 119 4.99 -1.80 5.71
CA GLY A 119 5.40 -2.60 4.57
C GLY A 119 6.90 -2.85 4.58
N PHE A 120 7.35 -3.98 5.13
CA PHE A 120 8.78 -4.32 5.15
C PHE A 120 9.21 -5.05 3.88
N GLY A 121 10.31 -4.61 3.27
CA GLY A 121 10.86 -5.35 2.12
C GLY A 121 11.99 -4.63 1.37
N PRO A 122 12.28 -5.06 0.12
CA PRO A 122 11.68 -6.22 -0.54
C PRO A 122 12.16 -7.54 0.11
N ILE A 123 11.29 -8.53 0.26
CA ILE A 123 11.67 -9.84 0.84
C ILE A 123 12.44 -10.70 -0.15
N ALA A 124 11.94 -10.75 -1.39
CA ALA A 124 12.57 -11.46 -2.51
C ALA A 124 12.98 -10.47 -3.61
N LEU A 125 13.77 -10.94 -4.57
CA LEU A 125 14.13 -10.14 -5.73
C LEU A 125 12.86 -9.77 -6.52
N THR A 126 12.76 -8.51 -6.93
CA THR A 126 11.64 -8.00 -7.73
C THR A 126 12.17 -7.08 -8.82
N THR A 127 11.55 -7.15 -10.00
CA THR A 127 11.80 -6.24 -11.13
C THR A 127 10.67 -5.21 -11.30
N SER A 128 9.60 -5.29 -10.51
CA SER A 128 8.43 -4.42 -10.62
C SER A 128 8.67 -2.99 -10.13
N LYS A 129 9.82 -2.72 -9.49
CA LYS A 129 10.21 -1.39 -9.01
C LYS A 129 11.57 -1.02 -9.60
N SER A 130 11.66 0.14 -10.24
CA SER A 130 12.88 0.61 -10.92
C SER A 130 14.10 0.75 -10.01
N ASN A 131 13.89 1.00 -8.71
CA ASN A 131 14.93 1.11 -7.69
C ASN A 131 14.87 -0.06 -6.69
N ALA A 132 14.74 -1.30 -7.18
CA ALA A 132 14.65 -2.46 -6.31
C ALA A 132 15.91 -2.58 -5.43
N LEU A 133 15.71 -2.51 -4.11
CA LEU A 133 16.75 -2.79 -3.12
C LEU A 133 17.11 -4.28 -3.16
N GLN A 134 18.29 -4.62 -2.64
CA GLN A 134 18.65 -6.03 -2.41
C GLN A 134 17.56 -6.73 -1.57
N PRO A 135 17.25 -8.01 -1.84
CA PRO A 135 16.31 -8.76 -1.00
C PRO A 135 16.75 -8.74 0.46
N ARG A 136 15.77 -8.57 1.36
CA ARG A 136 15.96 -8.62 2.82
C ARG A 136 15.86 -10.05 3.35
N GLY A 137 15.17 -10.93 2.64
CA GLY A 137 14.95 -12.30 3.06
C GLY A 137 14.03 -12.41 4.27
N LEU A 138 13.81 -13.65 4.70
CA LEU A 138 12.95 -13.94 5.86
C LEU A 138 13.64 -13.64 7.19
N ASP A 139 14.97 -13.76 7.25
CA ASP A 139 15.73 -13.50 8.48
C ASP A 139 15.59 -12.03 8.91
N GLN A 140 15.80 -11.08 7.99
CA GLN A 140 15.61 -9.65 8.32
C GLN A 140 14.14 -9.28 8.52
N LEU A 141 13.20 -10.04 7.96
CA LEU A 141 11.78 -9.86 8.25
C LEU A 141 11.47 -10.29 9.69
N ALA A 142 12.04 -11.40 10.16
CA ALA A 142 11.93 -11.82 11.56
C ALA A 142 12.51 -10.75 12.48
N ASP A 143 13.72 -10.24 12.18
CA ASP A 143 14.32 -9.14 12.94
C ASP A 143 13.43 -7.88 12.96
N ALA A 144 12.72 -7.61 11.85
CA ALA A 144 11.79 -6.48 11.74
C ALA A 144 10.52 -6.68 12.58
N VAL A 145 9.96 -7.89 12.62
CA VAL A 145 8.82 -8.25 13.47
C VAL A 145 9.20 -8.11 14.94
N ASP A 146 10.34 -8.66 15.35
CA ASP A 146 10.88 -8.52 16.71
C ASP A 146 11.08 -7.04 17.09
N ALA A 147 11.60 -6.23 16.15
CA ALA A 147 11.80 -4.80 16.37
C ALA A 147 10.49 -3.99 16.42
N ALA A 148 9.41 -4.50 15.82
CA ALA A 148 8.08 -3.91 15.91
C ALA A 148 7.37 -4.26 17.22
N GLY A 149 7.83 -5.29 17.93
CA GLY A 149 7.26 -5.75 19.19
C GLY A 149 6.06 -6.69 19.02
N GLU A 150 5.99 -7.40 17.89
CA GLU A 150 4.99 -8.44 17.61
C GLU A 150 5.54 -9.87 17.77
#